data_AF-Q73T31-F1
#
_entry.id   AF-Q73T31-F1
#
_cell.length_a   1.000
_cell.length_b   1.000
_cell.length_c   1.000
_cell.angle_alpha   90.00
_cell.angle_beta   90.00
_cell.angle_gamma   90.00
#
_symmetry.space_group_name_H-M   'P 1'
#
loop_
_entity.id
_entity.type
_entity.pdbx_description
1 polymer ?
#
loop_
_entity_poly.entity_id
_entity_poly.type
_entity_poly.pdbx_seq_one_letter_code
_entity_poly.pdbx_strand_id
1 'polypeptide(L)'
;MEPQENRKNPQRIFSCTPHSYSMAGQSTLWVGTARMLRRAGFGVTGPEVDAAVARGWPGHLDAMLAADPDADPGALATPMPALPAPQPPGKRATPAARKQYNQQLTEQQGVLSDWWIRRMVVVRQPFHEKLTLLWHNHFATSAQKVRVAAQMAAQNQKLRTLSLGDFRTLAYAMLTDAAMLRWLDGQTSTAKAPNENLAREFMELFALGHGNGYTESDVRNGARALTGWVIGAGGATSVLPKRHDATAKTLFGRSANFDAAGFCDAVLAQPKSAGYVAGRLWQQLAGDDPPSPPALDRLVAAYGPGRDLRALTRAILTDPEFTGARASMVNTPIEWLIGVIRSLRVPVDDPKRLKMIDATLRTLGQRPFYPPSVGGWPSGQVWLSTASAGARLRAATELAHAGDLSGIENTPPTDRIDAVGYLIGVGAWSDRTARALQPLVGQPPRLVAAAVNTPEYLTS
;
A
#
# COMPACT_ATOMS: atom_id res chain seq x y z
N MET A 1 -2.70 -82.58 4.56
CA MET A 1 -2.02 -81.30 4.33
C MET A 1 -2.92 -80.46 3.45
N GLU A 2 -3.27 -79.27 3.93
CA GLU A 2 -3.92 -78.15 3.23
C GLU A 2 -3.22 -77.77 1.90
N PRO A 3 -3.76 -76.86 1.03
CA PRO A 3 -4.80 -75.85 1.32
C PRO A 3 -5.90 -75.61 0.28
N GLN A 4 -6.85 -74.79 0.74
CA GLN A 4 -7.95 -74.11 0.04
C GLN A 4 -7.47 -73.12 -1.04
N GLU A 5 -8.32 -72.87 -2.05
CA GLU A 5 -8.27 -71.62 -2.82
C GLU A 5 -9.66 -71.06 -3.14
N ASN A 6 -9.75 -69.74 -3.02
CA ASN A 6 -10.90 -68.92 -2.73
C ASN A 6 -11.46 -68.30 -4.02
N ARG A 7 -12.74 -68.50 -4.37
CA ARG A 7 -13.39 -67.81 -5.51
C ARG A 7 -13.81 -66.39 -5.11
N LYS A 8 -13.18 -65.36 -5.70
CA LYS A 8 -13.65 -63.97 -5.64
C LYS A 8 -14.29 -63.51 -6.95
N ASN A 9 -15.40 -62.80 -6.77
CA ASN A 9 -16.31 -62.15 -7.72
C ASN A 9 -15.61 -61.05 -8.57
N PRO A 10 -15.93 -60.88 -9.87
CA PRO A 10 -15.30 -59.84 -10.69
C PRO A 10 -15.80 -58.43 -10.34
N GLN A 11 -14.85 -57.51 -10.12
CA GLN A 11 -15.10 -56.10 -9.88
C GLN A 11 -15.64 -55.41 -11.14
N ARG A 12 -16.76 -54.69 -10.97
CA ARG A 12 -17.24 -53.70 -11.94
C ARG A 12 -16.24 -52.56 -12.02
N ILE A 13 -15.61 -52.43 -13.19
CA ILE A 13 -14.81 -51.26 -13.55
C ILE A 13 -15.78 -50.10 -13.76
N PHE A 14 -15.88 -49.19 -12.78
CA PHE A 14 -16.48 -47.87 -12.99
C PHE A 14 -15.45 -47.01 -13.74
N SER A 15 -15.68 -46.80 -15.04
CA SER A 15 -14.96 -45.77 -15.78
C SER A 15 -15.44 -44.39 -15.32
N CYS A 16 -14.75 -43.80 -14.35
CA CYS A 16 -14.87 -42.36 -14.09
C CYS A 16 -14.10 -41.62 -15.19
N THR A 17 -14.79 -41.27 -16.27
CA THR A 17 -14.34 -40.18 -17.15
C THR A 17 -14.38 -38.88 -16.35
N PRO A 18 -13.25 -38.17 -16.15
CA PRO A 18 -13.28 -36.86 -15.55
C PRO A 18 -13.99 -35.92 -16.53
N HIS A 19 -15.19 -35.47 -16.17
CA HIS A 19 -15.76 -34.29 -16.81
C HIS A 19 -14.87 -33.11 -16.45
N SER A 20 -14.02 -32.70 -17.39
CA SER A 20 -13.36 -31.40 -17.36
C SER A 20 -14.44 -30.34 -17.44
N TYR A 21 -14.86 -29.81 -16.29
CA TYR A 21 -15.53 -28.52 -16.21
C TYR A 21 -14.52 -27.44 -16.58
N SER A 22 -14.23 -27.29 -17.88
CA SER A 22 -13.57 -26.10 -18.39
C SER A 22 -14.59 -24.97 -18.37
N MET A 23 -14.74 -24.33 -17.21
CA MET A 23 -15.46 -23.05 -17.09
C MET A 23 -14.81 -22.07 -18.08
N ALA A 24 -15.60 -21.49 -18.98
CA ALA A 24 -15.08 -20.55 -19.98
C ALA A 24 -14.67 -19.25 -19.28
N GLY A 25 -13.41 -19.16 -18.87
CA GLY A 25 -12.86 -17.98 -18.24
C GLY A 25 -12.81 -16.78 -19.19
N GLN A 26 -12.62 -15.59 -18.61
CA GLN A 26 -12.38 -14.35 -19.34
C GLN A 26 -11.12 -14.44 -20.20
N SER A 27 -11.06 -13.63 -21.25
CA SER A 27 -9.90 -13.60 -22.16
C SER A 27 -8.59 -13.26 -21.41
N THR A 28 -7.45 -13.68 -21.97
CA THR A 28 -6.12 -13.35 -21.42
C THR A 28 -5.92 -11.84 -21.28
N LEU A 29 -6.43 -11.05 -22.23
CA LEU A 29 -6.37 -9.59 -22.19
C LEU A 29 -7.17 -9.02 -20.99
N TRP A 30 -8.37 -9.55 -20.76
CA TRP A 30 -9.20 -9.15 -19.63
C TRP A 30 -8.52 -9.50 -18.31
N VAL A 31 -8.00 -10.73 -18.16
CA VAL A 31 -7.31 -11.17 -16.93
C VAL A 31 -6.05 -10.34 -16.65
N GLY A 32 -5.26 -10.03 -17.69
CA GLY A 32 -4.10 -9.15 -17.57
C GLY A 32 -4.48 -7.71 -17.19
N THR A 33 -5.55 -7.18 -17.80
CA THR A 33 -6.06 -5.83 -17.49
C THR A 33 -6.60 -5.74 -16.06
N ALA A 34 -7.39 -6.73 -15.63
CA ALA A 34 -7.89 -6.82 -14.26
C ALA A 34 -6.74 -6.84 -13.26
N ARG A 35 -5.71 -7.63 -13.53
CA ARG A 35 -4.51 -7.68 -12.69
C ARG A 35 -3.85 -6.33 -12.52
N MET A 36 -3.61 -5.64 -13.63
CA MET A 36 -3.01 -4.30 -13.62
C MET A 36 -3.86 -3.32 -12.82
N LEU A 37 -5.18 -3.30 -13.04
CA LEU A 37 -6.09 -2.39 -12.31
C LEU A 37 -6.14 -2.69 -10.81
N ARG A 38 -6.12 -3.97 -10.40
CA ARG A 38 -6.03 -4.34 -8.98
C ARG A 38 -4.74 -3.84 -8.34
N ARG A 39 -3.61 -3.90 -9.06
CA ARG A 39 -2.31 -3.39 -8.59
C ARG A 39 -2.22 -1.87 -8.60
N ALA A 40 -2.90 -1.24 -9.54
CA ALA A 40 -3.05 0.20 -9.65
C ALA A 40 -4.12 0.76 -8.68
N GLY A 41 -4.74 -0.02 -7.82
CA GLY A 41 -5.84 0.46 -6.99
C GLY A 41 -6.12 -0.41 -5.77
N PHE A 42 -7.39 -0.49 -5.41
CA PHE A 42 -7.91 -1.32 -4.33
C PHE A 42 -8.98 -2.24 -4.92
N GLY A 43 -8.57 -3.33 -5.56
CA GLY A 43 -9.48 -4.19 -6.32
C GLY A 43 -9.97 -3.55 -7.63
N VAL A 44 -10.81 -4.28 -8.35
CA VAL A 44 -11.46 -3.84 -9.59
C VAL A 44 -12.72 -4.69 -9.82
N THR A 45 -13.72 -4.12 -10.48
CA THR A 45 -14.94 -4.81 -10.91
C THR A 45 -14.91 -5.11 -12.40
N GLY A 46 -15.66 -6.11 -12.85
CA GLY A 46 -15.71 -6.50 -14.25
C GLY A 46 -16.08 -5.36 -15.22
N PRO A 47 -17.08 -4.50 -14.91
CA PRO A 47 -17.39 -3.35 -15.76
C PRO A 47 -16.23 -2.35 -15.88
N GLU A 48 -15.41 -2.18 -14.84
CA GLU A 48 -14.21 -1.33 -14.90
C GLU A 48 -13.13 -1.97 -15.79
N VAL A 49 -12.97 -3.30 -15.72
CA VAL A 49 -12.05 -4.03 -16.61
C VAL A 49 -12.52 -3.93 -18.06
N ASP A 50 -13.80 -4.15 -18.33
CA ASP A 50 -14.38 -4.05 -19.68
C ASP A 50 -14.16 -2.65 -20.28
N ALA A 51 -14.39 -1.60 -19.48
CA ALA A 51 -14.15 -0.22 -19.89
C ALA A 51 -12.67 0.06 -20.19
N ALA A 52 -11.73 -0.52 -19.42
CA ALA A 52 -10.29 -0.37 -19.66
C ALA A 52 -9.84 -1.15 -20.91
N VAL A 53 -10.33 -2.37 -21.10
CA VAL A 53 -10.07 -3.19 -22.30
C VAL A 53 -10.56 -2.47 -23.55
N ALA A 54 -11.80 -1.96 -23.54
CA ALA A 54 -12.40 -1.28 -24.69
C ALA A 54 -11.64 -0.01 -25.12
N ARG A 55 -10.98 0.68 -24.18
CA ARG A 55 -10.18 1.89 -24.46
C ARG A 55 -8.72 1.60 -24.84
N GLY A 56 -8.28 0.34 -24.70
CA GLY A 56 -6.87 -0.01 -24.70
C GLY A 56 -6.24 0.35 -23.35
N TRP A 57 -5.94 -0.67 -22.55
CA TRP A 57 -5.54 -0.46 -21.16
C TRP A 57 -4.29 0.43 -20.95
N PRO A 58 -3.26 0.47 -21.83
CA PRO A 58 -2.13 1.38 -21.63
C PRO A 58 -2.53 2.85 -21.73
N GLY A 59 -3.49 3.18 -22.61
CA GLY A 59 -4.06 4.52 -22.70
C GLY A 59 -4.98 4.84 -21.52
N HIS A 60 -5.68 3.83 -20.99
CA HIS A 60 -6.42 3.97 -19.74
C HIS A 60 -5.49 4.32 -18.56
N LEU A 61 -4.34 3.63 -18.46
CA LEU A 61 -3.32 3.93 -17.44
C LEU A 61 -2.78 5.37 -17.59
N ASP A 62 -2.51 5.82 -18.81
CA ASP A 62 -2.07 7.21 -19.04
C ASP A 62 -3.11 8.23 -18.56
N ALA A 63 -4.39 7.97 -18.83
CA ALA A 63 -5.48 8.81 -18.33
C ALA A 63 -5.58 8.79 -16.79
N MET A 64 -5.38 7.63 -16.15
CA MET A 64 -5.34 7.52 -14.69
C MET A 64 -4.17 8.30 -14.10
N LEU A 65 -2.98 8.19 -14.69
CA LEU A 65 -1.80 8.94 -14.25
C LEU A 65 -2.01 10.46 -14.39
N ALA A 66 -2.68 10.89 -15.47
CA ALA A 66 -2.94 12.30 -15.79
C ALA A 66 -4.10 12.91 -15.00
N ALA A 67 -4.89 12.10 -14.28
CA ALA A 67 -6.01 12.58 -13.51
C ALA A 67 -5.57 13.54 -12.39
N ASP A 68 -6.42 14.53 -12.11
CA ASP A 68 -6.29 15.38 -10.93
C ASP A 68 -6.96 14.68 -9.74
N PRO A 69 -6.20 14.23 -8.71
CA PRO A 69 -6.76 13.55 -7.56
C PRO A 69 -7.71 14.41 -6.73
N ASP A 70 -7.59 15.74 -6.78
CA ASP A 70 -8.44 16.64 -6.00
C ASP A 70 -9.76 16.98 -6.73
N ALA A 71 -9.83 16.71 -8.03
CA ALA A 71 -11.06 16.79 -8.83
C ALA A 71 -11.91 15.51 -8.76
N ASP A 72 -11.42 14.42 -8.15
CA ASP A 72 -12.18 13.18 -8.01
C ASP A 72 -13.43 13.40 -7.14
N PRO A 73 -14.64 13.01 -7.59
CA PRO A 73 -15.87 13.22 -6.82
C PRO A 73 -15.85 12.60 -5.41
N GLY A 74 -15.18 11.46 -5.23
CA GLY A 74 -15.01 10.83 -3.94
C GLY A 74 -14.02 11.59 -3.04
N ALA A 75 -12.97 12.17 -3.63
CA ALA A 75 -12.05 13.05 -2.91
C ALA A 75 -12.76 14.33 -2.43
N LEU A 76 -13.59 14.94 -3.28
CA LEU A 76 -14.41 16.10 -2.93
C LEU A 76 -15.44 15.77 -1.83
N ALA A 77 -16.02 14.56 -1.86
CA ALA A 77 -16.92 14.07 -0.82
C ALA A 77 -16.21 13.71 0.50
N THR A 78 -14.88 13.58 0.49
CA THR A 78 -14.05 13.26 1.66
C THR A 78 -12.91 14.26 1.84
N PRO A 79 -13.24 15.55 2.12
CA PRO A 79 -12.21 16.55 2.37
C PRO A 79 -11.38 16.17 3.59
N MET A 80 -10.09 16.52 3.56
CA MET A 80 -9.19 16.32 4.70
C MET A 80 -9.80 16.97 5.96
N PRO A 81 -9.90 16.27 7.09
CA PRO A 81 -10.46 16.83 8.31
C PRO A 81 -9.58 17.96 8.86
N ALA A 82 -10.23 18.98 9.44
CA ALA A 82 -9.53 20.00 10.21
C ALA A 82 -9.10 19.40 11.56
N LEU A 83 -7.79 19.26 11.77
CA LEU A 83 -7.20 18.61 12.94
C LEU A 83 -6.30 19.58 13.71
N PRO A 84 -6.85 20.59 14.42
CA PRO A 84 -6.04 21.56 15.14
C PRO A 84 -5.14 20.85 16.17
N ALA A 85 -3.84 21.14 16.14
CA ALA A 85 -2.89 20.50 17.04
C ALA A 85 -3.27 20.77 18.52
N PRO A 86 -3.53 19.73 19.33
CA PRO A 86 -3.88 19.93 20.73
C PRO A 86 -2.72 20.62 21.47
N GLN A 87 -3.06 21.56 22.36
CA GLN A 87 -2.05 22.27 23.14
C GLN A 87 -1.49 21.36 24.23
N PRO A 88 -0.15 21.16 24.29
CA PRO A 88 0.43 20.31 25.31
C PRO A 88 0.22 20.93 26.70
N PRO A 89 -0.20 20.13 27.70
CA PRO A 89 -0.39 20.62 29.05
C PRO A 89 0.93 21.11 29.66
N GLY A 90 0.89 22.20 30.41
CA GLY A 90 2.06 22.76 31.09
C GLY A 90 2.66 21.81 32.15
N LYS A 91 3.89 22.09 32.60
CA LYS A 91 4.61 21.22 33.56
C LYS A 91 3.82 20.92 34.84
N ARG A 92 3.01 21.89 35.31
CA ARG A 92 2.19 21.80 36.53
C ARG A 92 0.74 21.35 36.27
N ALA A 93 0.42 20.84 35.09
CA ALA A 93 -0.93 20.42 34.75
C ALA A 93 -1.42 19.26 35.63
N THR A 94 -2.72 19.23 35.91
CA THR A 94 -3.37 18.17 36.67
C THR A 94 -3.39 16.85 35.89
N PRO A 95 -3.53 15.68 36.56
CA PRO A 95 -3.74 14.41 35.88
C PRO A 95 -4.93 14.42 34.92
N ALA A 96 -6.02 15.12 35.28
CA ALA A 96 -7.20 15.27 34.43
C ALA A 96 -6.89 16.02 33.12
N ALA A 97 -6.15 17.14 33.18
CA ALA A 97 -5.74 17.89 32.00
C ALA A 97 -4.82 17.06 31.08
N ARG A 98 -3.91 16.27 31.65
CA ARG A 98 -3.06 15.34 30.88
C ARG A 98 -3.88 14.23 30.22
N LYS A 99 -4.87 13.68 30.92
CA LYS A 99 -5.80 12.67 30.39
C LYS A 99 -6.60 13.24 29.22
N GLN A 100 -7.18 14.44 29.37
CA GLN A 100 -7.94 15.11 28.33
C GLN A 100 -7.09 15.38 27.07
N TYR A 101 -5.85 15.85 27.23
CA TYR A 101 -4.92 16.04 26.11
C TYR A 101 -4.63 14.73 25.38
N ASN A 102 -4.35 13.64 26.12
CA ASN A 102 -4.10 12.33 25.51
C ASN A 102 -5.34 11.76 24.80
N GLN A 103 -6.53 12.01 25.34
CA GLN A 103 -7.80 11.64 24.73
C GLN A 103 -8.00 12.39 23.41
N GLN A 104 -7.80 13.71 23.38
CA GLN A 104 -7.90 14.51 22.16
C GLN A 104 -6.93 14.03 21.06
N LEU A 105 -5.68 13.72 21.41
CA LEU A 105 -4.72 13.15 20.45
C LEU A 105 -5.21 11.82 19.86
N THR A 106 -5.80 10.96 20.69
CA THR A 106 -6.31 9.65 20.28
C THR A 106 -7.54 9.80 19.37
N GLU A 107 -8.47 10.67 19.74
CA GLU A 107 -9.67 10.98 18.97
C GLU A 107 -9.32 11.54 17.60
N GLN A 108 -8.40 12.52 17.52
CA GLN A 108 -7.95 13.08 16.25
C GLN A 108 -7.25 12.06 15.36
N GLN A 109 -6.49 11.13 15.91
CA GLN A 109 -5.92 10.04 15.12
C GLN A 109 -6.98 9.08 14.59
N GLY A 110 -8.01 8.78 15.39
CA GLY A 110 -9.17 8.01 14.93
C GLY A 110 -9.85 8.69 13.73
N VAL A 111 -10.16 9.98 13.85
CA VAL A 111 -10.75 10.78 12.77
C VAL A 111 -9.90 10.74 11.51
N LEU A 112 -8.57 10.86 11.63
CA LEU A 112 -7.68 10.82 10.47
C LEU A 112 -7.64 9.43 9.80
N SER A 113 -7.54 8.36 10.58
CA SER A 113 -7.58 6.99 10.06
C SER A 113 -8.90 6.70 9.34
N ASP A 114 -10.03 7.06 9.96
CA ASP A 114 -11.37 6.86 9.40
C ASP A 114 -11.56 7.66 8.11
N TRP A 115 -11.08 8.90 8.07
CA TRP A 115 -11.09 9.72 6.86
C TRP A 115 -10.35 9.04 5.71
N TRP A 116 -9.13 8.54 5.94
CA TRP A 116 -8.34 7.96 4.85
C TRP A 116 -8.97 6.66 4.33
N ILE A 117 -9.51 5.83 5.23
CA ILE A 117 -10.29 4.63 4.89
C ILE A 117 -11.48 5.01 3.99
N ARG A 118 -12.29 5.98 4.41
CA ARG A 118 -13.43 6.46 3.62
C ARG A 118 -12.98 6.95 2.25
N ARG A 119 -11.93 7.78 2.19
CA ARG A 119 -11.37 8.30 0.94
C ARG A 119 -10.97 7.17 -0.01
N MET A 120 -10.20 6.19 0.47
CA MET A 120 -9.81 5.01 -0.32
C MET A 120 -11.01 4.21 -0.85
N VAL A 121 -12.13 4.16 -0.10
CA VAL A 121 -13.35 3.49 -0.54
C VAL A 121 -14.08 4.28 -1.62
N VAL A 122 -14.24 5.59 -1.48
CA VAL A 122 -15.19 6.37 -2.29
C VAL A 122 -14.59 7.05 -3.52
N VAL A 123 -13.27 7.20 -3.60
CA VAL A 123 -12.62 7.75 -4.81
C VAL A 123 -12.95 6.92 -6.04
N ARG A 124 -13.23 7.58 -7.18
CA ARG A 124 -13.48 6.87 -8.44
C ARG A 124 -12.17 6.39 -9.06
N GLN A 125 -11.09 7.17 -8.90
CA GLN A 125 -9.74 6.83 -9.33
C GLN A 125 -8.86 6.47 -8.11
N PRO A 126 -8.83 5.20 -7.67
CA PRO A 126 -8.11 4.79 -6.45
C PRO A 126 -6.59 4.89 -6.56
N PHE A 127 -6.05 5.06 -7.76
CA PHE A 127 -4.62 5.01 -8.03
C PHE A 127 -3.80 6.04 -7.27
N HIS A 128 -4.29 7.27 -7.09
CA HIS A 128 -3.55 8.26 -6.31
C HIS A 128 -3.51 7.93 -4.82
N GLU A 129 -4.59 7.38 -4.25
CA GLU A 129 -4.59 6.91 -2.86
C GLU A 129 -3.71 5.66 -2.69
N LYS A 130 -3.70 4.76 -3.70
CA LYS A 130 -2.78 3.63 -3.77
C LYS A 130 -1.33 4.09 -3.75
N LEU A 131 -0.92 5.03 -4.61
CA LEU A 131 0.44 5.58 -4.59
C LEU A 131 0.76 6.31 -3.29
N THR A 132 -0.20 7.04 -2.72
CA THR A 132 -0.03 7.70 -1.41
C THR A 132 0.29 6.67 -0.32
N LEU A 133 -0.41 5.54 -0.32
CA LEU A 133 -0.16 4.44 0.61
C LEU A 133 1.22 3.81 0.38
N LEU A 134 1.63 3.60 -0.87
CA LEU A 134 2.95 3.04 -1.19
C LEU A 134 4.09 3.97 -0.76
N TRP A 135 3.97 5.27 -1.01
CA TRP A 135 4.97 6.23 -0.56
C TRP A 135 4.97 6.42 0.96
N HIS A 136 3.82 6.28 1.60
CA HIS A 136 3.75 6.25 3.07
C HIS A 136 4.40 4.99 3.66
N ASN A 137 4.35 3.87 2.95
CA ASN A 137 5.06 2.65 3.31
C ASN A 137 6.58 2.77 3.05
N HIS A 138 6.99 3.43 1.96
CA HIS A 138 8.41 3.70 1.64
C HIS A 138 9.04 4.65 2.66
N PHE A 139 8.41 5.81 2.90
CA PHE A 139 8.81 6.78 3.93
C PHE A 139 8.06 6.50 5.24
N ALA A 140 8.18 5.26 5.73
CA ALA A 140 7.41 4.75 6.87
C ALA A 140 7.49 5.68 8.07
N THR A 141 6.34 6.22 8.47
CA THR A 141 6.20 7.14 9.59
C THR A 141 5.03 6.71 10.46
N SER A 142 5.29 6.33 11.72
CA SER A 142 4.23 5.80 12.58
C SER A 142 3.57 6.87 13.46
N ALA A 143 2.25 6.97 13.33
CA ALA A 143 1.40 7.79 14.18
C ALA A 143 1.50 7.40 15.66
N GLN A 144 1.96 6.19 15.98
CA GLN A 144 2.21 5.74 17.36
C GLN A 144 3.21 6.63 18.10
N LYS A 145 4.31 7.03 17.44
CA LYS A 145 5.32 7.94 18.01
C LYS A 145 5.05 9.40 17.68
N VAL A 146 4.56 9.70 16.47
CA VAL A 146 4.28 11.10 16.06
C VAL A 146 3.18 11.72 16.91
N ARG A 147 2.12 10.95 17.21
CA ARG A 147 0.96 11.30 18.05
C ARG A 147 0.08 12.47 17.56
N VAL A 148 0.61 13.40 16.78
CA VAL A 148 -0.09 14.60 16.28
C VAL A 148 -0.73 14.32 14.92
N ALA A 149 -2.06 14.20 14.88
CA ALA A 149 -2.79 13.85 13.65
C ALA A 149 -2.60 14.89 12.52
N ALA A 150 -2.57 16.19 12.82
CA ALA A 150 -2.29 17.23 11.81
C ALA A 150 -0.96 17.02 11.06
N GLN A 151 0.09 16.52 11.73
CA GLN A 151 1.38 16.28 11.09
C GLN A 151 1.31 15.08 10.16
N MET A 152 0.61 14.00 10.57
CA MET A 152 0.36 12.84 9.71
C MET A 152 -0.51 13.20 8.50
N ALA A 153 -1.53 14.04 8.70
CA ALA A 153 -2.39 14.56 7.63
C ALA A 153 -1.60 15.39 6.61
N ALA A 154 -0.74 16.30 7.09
CA ALA A 154 0.12 17.11 6.24
C ALA A 154 1.12 16.25 5.45
N GLN A 155 1.73 15.25 6.08
CA GLN A 155 2.62 14.30 5.40
C GLN A 155 1.85 13.52 4.32
N ASN A 156 0.68 12.98 4.64
CA ASN A 156 -0.18 12.27 3.69
C ASN A 156 -0.53 13.14 2.46
N GLN A 157 -0.86 14.41 2.67
CA GLN A 157 -1.13 15.33 1.56
C GLN A 157 0.12 15.59 0.69
N LYS A 158 1.30 15.76 1.30
CA LYS A 158 2.57 15.90 0.53
C LYS A 158 2.84 14.66 -0.31
N LEU A 159 2.70 13.47 0.29
CA LEU A 159 2.91 12.20 -0.40
C LEU A 159 1.95 12.06 -1.58
N ARG A 160 0.67 12.39 -1.40
CA ARG A 160 -0.32 12.40 -2.49
C ARG A 160 0.07 13.34 -3.62
N THR A 161 0.39 14.59 -3.26
CA THR A 161 0.72 15.67 -4.20
C THR A 161 1.97 15.36 -5.02
N LEU A 162 2.99 14.76 -4.39
CA LEU A 162 4.30 14.54 -5.00
C LEU A 162 4.50 13.11 -5.54
N SER A 163 3.48 12.24 -5.41
CA SER A 163 3.57 10.80 -5.73
C SER A 163 3.98 10.46 -7.17
N LEU A 164 3.74 11.38 -8.10
CA LEU A 164 4.01 11.27 -9.54
C LEU A 164 4.96 12.36 -10.06
N GLY A 165 5.59 13.12 -9.16
CA GLY A 165 6.51 14.20 -9.51
C GLY A 165 7.95 13.73 -9.65
N ASP A 166 8.89 14.63 -9.36
CA ASP A 166 10.32 14.33 -9.23
C ASP A 166 10.62 13.75 -7.83
N PHE A 167 11.35 12.62 -7.79
CA PHE A 167 11.69 11.96 -6.54
C PHE A 167 12.59 12.82 -5.64
N ARG A 168 13.46 13.68 -6.18
CA ARG A 168 14.27 14.57 -5.35
C ARG A 168 13.37 15.49 -4.52
N THR A 169 12.34 16.07 -5.15
CA THR A 169 11.35 16.91 -4.49
C THR A 169 10.59 16.14 -3.40
N LEU A 170 10.13 14.93 -3.70
CA LEU A 170 9.48 14.06 -2.71
C LEU A 170 10.41 13.71 -1.54
N ALA A 171 11.64 13.29 -1.84
CA ALA A 171 12.61 12.88 -0.84
C ALA A 171 13.02 14.04 0.08
N TYR A 172 13.27 15.23 -0.47
CA TYR A 172 13.54 16.43 0.33
C TYR A 172 12.34 16.83 1.17
N ALA A 173 11.12 16.80 0.60
CA ALA A 173 9.90 17.11 1.33
C ALA A 173 9.69 16.20 2.55
N MET A 174 10.06 14.91 2.44
CA MET A 174 10.02 13.94 3.54
C MET A 174 11.18 14.13 4.53
N LEU A 175 12.39 14.42 4.05
CA LEU A 175 13.55 14.69 4.88
C LEU A 175 13.32 15.85 5.86
N THR A 176 12.53 16.84 5.47
CA THR A 176 12.20 18.03 6.28
C THR A 176 10.77 18.03 6.80
N ASP A 177 10.05 16.91 6.72
CA ASP A 177 8.66 16.78 7.15
C ASP A 177 8.54 16.71 8.68
N ALA A 178 7.50 17.34 9.25
CA ALA A 178 7.31 17.39 10.69
C ALA A 178 7.07 16.00 11.33
N ALA A 179 6.29 15.15 10.68
CA ALA A 179 6.03 13.81 11.18
C ALA A 179 7.29 12.94 11.06
N MET A 180 8.01 13.04 9.94
CA MET A 180 9.29 12.34 9.75
C MET A 180 10.36 12.77 10.76
N LEU A 181 10.52 14.09 10.96
CA LEU A 181 11.46 14.62 11.95
C LEU A 181 11.14 14.05 13.34
N ARG A 182 9.87 14.04 13.78
CA ARG A 182 9.50 13.41 15.06
C ARG A 182 9.74 11.91 15.09
N TRP A 183 9.43 11.22 13.99
CA TRP A 183 9.56 9.78 13.89
C TRP A 183 11.02 9.33 14.04
N LEU A 184 11.94 10.06 13.42
CA LEU A 184 13.38 9.74 13.42
C LEU A 184 14.22 10.65 14.32
N ASP A 185 13.56 11.38 15.22
CA ASP A 185 14.17 12.29 16.20
C ASP A 185 15.04 13.42 15.59
N GLY A 186 14.81 13.79 14.34
CA GLY A 186 15.54 14.84 13.62
C GLY A 186 15.41 16.21 14.29
N GLN A 187 14.28 16.50 14.95
CA GLN A 187 14.07 17.72 15.73
C GLN A 187 14.95 17.81 16.99
N THR A 188 15.57 16.70 17.40
CA THR A 188 16.51 16.65 18.53
C THR A 188 17.97 16.81 18.09
N SER A 189 18.25 16.66 16.78
CA SER A 189 19.61 16.79 16.22
C SER A 189 20.13 18.22 16.34
N THR A 190 21.30 18.40 16.96
CA THR A 190 21.95 19.72 17.13
C THR A 190 23.42 19.65 16.78
N ALA A 191 24.03 20.81 16.50
CA ALA A 191 25.47 20.90 16.27
C ALA A 191 26.32 20.27 17.39
N LYS A 192 25.84 20.33 18.64
CA LYS A 192 26.53 19.75 19.81
C LYS A 192 26.30 18.24 19.97
N ALA A 193 25.18 17.75 19.47
CA ALA A 193 24.78 16.35 19.54
C ALA A 193 24.01 15.99 18.26
N PRO A 194 24.71 15.76 17.14
CA PRO A 194 24.07 15.32 15.90
C PRO A 194 23.43 13.94 16.12
N ASN A 195 22.18 13.77 15.69
CA ASN A 195 21.48 12.49 15.73
C ASN A 195 21.56 11.83 14.35
N GLU A 196 22.20 10.67 14.30
CA GLU A 196 22.47 9.93 13.05
C GLU A 196 21.25 9.26 12.44
N ASN A 197 20.19 9.04 13.22
CA ASN A 197 19.06 8.18 12.82
C ASN A 197 18.47 8.61 11.47
N LEU A 198 18.00 9.85 11.34
CA LEU A 198 17.42 10.34 10.09
C LEU A 198 18.39 10.23 8.88
N ALA A 199 19.68 10.52 9.07
CA ALA A 199 20.66 10.43 7.98
C ALA A 199 20.90 8.98 7.55
N ARG A 200 21.01 8.07 8.53
CA ARG A 200 21.17 6.63 8.30
C ARG A 200 19.98 6.08 7.54
N GLU A 201 18.77 6.29 8.04
CA GLU A 201 17.55 5.77 7.43
C GLU A 201 17.30 6.35 6.02
N PHE A 202 17.65 7.62 5.80
CA PHE A 202 17.54 8.23 4.48
C PHE A 202 18.45 7.54 3.45
N MET A 203 19.70 7.25 3.81
CA MET A 203 20.60 6.48 2.94
C MET A 203 20.14 5.03 2.82
N GLU A 204 19.91 4.37 3.95
CA GLU A 204 19.72 2.92 4.03
C GLU A 204 18.37 2.44 3.52
N LEU A 205 17.29 3.12 3.86
CA LEU A 205 15.93 2.64 3.60
C LEU A 205 15.17 3.47 2.56
N PHE A 206 15.56 4.73 2.34
CA PHE A 206 14.79 5.62 1.47
C PHE A 206 15.45 5.88 0.12
N ALA A 207 16.78 5.80 0.01
CA ALA A 207 17.47 6.27 -1.19
C ALA A 207 18.52 5.31 -1.80
N LEU A 208 19.29 4.55 -1.01
CA LEU A 208 20.39 3.73 -1.51
C LEU A 208 20.25 2.23 -1.25
N GLY A 209 19.64 1.84 -0.14
CA GLY A 209 19.66 0.45 0.33
C GLY A 209 20.86 0.18 1.25
N HIS A 210 20.71 -0.81 2.14
CA HIS A 210 21.75 -1.21 3.08
C HIS A 210 23.06 -1.60 2.38
N GLY A 211 24.18 -1.00 2.82
CA GLY A 211 25.52 -1.34 2.31
C GLY A 211 25.83 -0.86 0.89
N ASN A 212 25.00 0.00 0.29
CA ASN A 212 25.12 0.38 -1.12
C ASN A 212 25.98 1.64 -1.37
N GLY A 213 27.20 1.64 -0.85
CA GLY A 213 28.24 2.62 -1.22
C GLY A 213 28.35 3.86 -0.34
N TYR A 214 27.60 3.95 0.76
CA TYR A 214 27.85 4.90 1.84
C TYR A 214 28.65 4.24 2.96
N THR A 215 29.36 5.04 3.73
CA THR A 215 30.10 4.62 4.92
C THR A 215 29.47 5.17 6.19
N GLU A 216 29.91 4.66 7.33
CA GLU A 216 29.56 5.23 8.64
C GLU A 216 30.01 6.70 8.79
N SER A 217 31.08 7.09 8.10
CA SER A 217 31.51 8.50 8.03
C SER A 217 30.49 9.37 7.30
N ASP A 218 29.89 8.85 6.23
CA ASP A 218 28.84 9.56 5.48
C ASP A 218 27.58 9.73 6.33
N VAL A 219 27.21 8.71 7.13
CA VAL A 219 26.10 8.79 8.08
C VAL A 219 26.34 9.92 9.09
N ARG A 220 27.52 9.97 9.72
CA ARG A 220 27.89 11.03 10.68
C ARG A 220 27.87 12.42 10.06
N ASN A 221 28.45 12.57 8.87
CA ASN A 221 28.47 13.86 8.18
C ASN A 221 27.08 14.26 7.67
N GLY A 222 26.23 13.30 7.30
CA GLY A 222 24.83 13.52 7.00
C GLY A 222 24.06 14.00 8.23
N ALA A 223 24.27 13.37 9.37
CA ALA A 223 23.67 13.78 10.65
C ALA A 223 23.99 15.24 10.97
N ARG A 224 25.24 15.67 10.75
CA ARG A 224 25.68 17.06 10.89
C ARG A 224 24.95 18.00 9.93
N ALA A 225 24.78 17.61 8.66
CA ALA A 225 24.04 18.38 7.66
C ALA A 225 22.55 18.55 8.03
N LEU A 226 21.99 17.61 8.79
CA LEU A 226 20.60 17.60 9.24
C LEU A 226 20.40 18.17 10.65
N THR A 227 21.40 18.83 11.24
CA THR A 227 21.26 19.46 12.57
C THR A 227 20.40 20.72 12.53
N GLY A 228 19.72 21.02 13.64
CA GLY A 228 19.09 22.32 13.88
C GLY A 228 17.64 22.44 13.45
N TRP A 229 17.05 21.41 12.84
CA TRP A 229 15.62 21.39 12.54
C TRP A 229 14.75 21.47 13.80
N VAL A 230 13.68 22.26 13.72
CA VAL A 230 12.65 22.40 14.75
C VAL A 230 11.27 22.34 14.14
N ILE A 231 10.30 21.99 14.98
CA ILE A 231 8.88 21.92 14.61
C ILE A 231 8.15 22.98 15.43
N GLY A 232 7.59 23.98 14.75
CA GLY A 232 6.79 25.03 15.38
C GLY A 232 5.43 24.54 15.87
N ALA A 233 4.71 25.41 16.59
CA ALA A 233 3.40 25.08 17.18
C ALA A 233 2.36 24.62 16.15
N GLY A 234 2.39 25.17 14.93
CA GLY A 234 1.53 24.77 13.80
C GLY A 234 2.06 23.61 12.97
N GLY A 235 3.17 22.97 13.35
CA GLY A 235 3.79 21.89 12.58
C GLY A 235 4.74 22.36 11.47
N ALA A 236 4.87 23.66 11.23
CA ALA A 236 5.86 24.20 10.30
C ALA A 236 7.29 23.85 10.75
N THR A 237 8.13 23.41 9.82
CA THR A 237 9.52 23.05 10.09
C THR A 237 10.45 24.18 9.68
N SER A 238 11.51 24.40 10.46
CA SER A 238 12.53 25.40 10.15
C SER A 238 13.86 25.01 10.79
N VAL A 239 14.97 25.58 10.31
CA VAL A 239 16.29 25.39 10.91
C VAL A 239 16.57 26.56 11.85
N LEU A 240 17.00 26.25 13.08
CA LEU A 240 17.54 27.25 14.00
C LEU A 240 19.06 27.35 13.81
N PRO A 241 19.61 28.48 13.33
CA PRO A 241 21.04 28.61 13.04
C PRO A 241 21.94 28.28 14.24
N LYS A 242 21.53 28.68 15.46
CA LYS A 242 22.27 28.39 16.70
C LYS A 242 22.38 26.89 17.03
N ARG A 243 21.54 26.05 16.43
CA ARG A 243 21.54 24.58 16.60
C ARG A 243 22.09 23.86 15.38
N HIS A 244 22.38 24.56 14.29
CA HIS A 244 22.89 23.96 13.06
C HIS A 244 24.42 23.99 13.03
N ASP A 245 25.02 22.88 12.60
CA ASP A 245 26.44 22.81 12.31
C ASP A 245 26.68 23.40 10.91
N ALA A 246 27.15 24.64 10.86
CA ALA A 246 27.46 25.35 9.61
C ALA A 246 28.89 25.14 9.11
N THR A 247 29.62 24.15 9.64
CA THR A 247 31.00 23.85 9.20
C THR A 247 31.01 22.85 8.03
N ALA A 248 32.15 22.76 7.35
CA ALA A 248 32.32 21.82 6.24
C ALA A 248 32.16 20.35 6.69
N LYS A 249 31.58 19.55 5.79
CA LYS A 249 31.26 18.13 5.96
C LYS A 249 31.74 17.40 4.72
N THR A 250 32.21 16.16 4.89
CA THR A 250 32.61 15.32 3.77
C THR A 250 31.56 14.24 3.57
N LEU A 251 30.94 14.21 2.40
CA LEU A 251 29.96 13.21 1.98
C LEU A 251 30.42 12.61 0.64
N PHE A 252 30.55 11.29 0.58
CA PHE A 252 30.91 10.55 -0.63
C PHE A 252 32.19 11.07 -1.29
N GLY A 253 33.20 11.37 -0.45
CA GLY A 253 34.49 11.92 -0.89
C GLY A 253 34.48 13.40 -1.29
N ARG A 254 33.33 14.09 -1.22
CA ARG A 254 33.21 15.53 -1.54
C ARG A 254 33.06 16.34 -0.26
N SER A 255 33.83 17.40 -0.11
CA SER A 255 33.74 18.32 1.03
C SER A 255 33.01 19.61 0.65
N ALA A 256 31.96 19.95 1.39
CA ALA A 256 31.23 21.21 1.27
C ALA A 256 30.52 21.51 2.60
N ASN A 257 29.99 22.73 2.76
CA ASN A 257 29.06 23.00 3.84
C ASN A 257 27.65 22.49 3.45
N PHE A 258 27.46 21.17 3.49
CA PHE A 258 26.17 20.57 3.16
C PHE A 258 25.11 20.96 4.20
N ASP A 259 23.97 21.43 3.69
CA ASP A 259 22.70 21.54 4.39
C ASP A 259 21.80 20.34 4.03
N ALA A 260 20.53 20.36 4.42
CA ALA A 260 19.60 19.26 4.12
C ALA A 260 19.38 19.05 2.62
N ALA A 261 19.38 20.11 1.81
CA ALA A 261 19.19 20.01 0.37
C ALA A 261 20.44 19.41 -0.29
N GLY A 262 21.62 19.92 0.07
CA GLY A 262 22.90 19.39 -0.41
C GLY A 262 23.13 17.94 0.04
N PHE A 263 22.70 17.55 1.24
CA PHE A 263 22.71 16.16 1.70
C PHE A 263 21.81 15.27 0.82
N CYS A 264 20.56 15.69 0.60
CA CYS A 264 19.61 14.99 -0.26
C CYS A 264 20.21 14.78 -1.66
N ASP A 265 20.76 15.85 -2.25
CA ASP A 265 21.39 15.80 -3.57
C ASP A 265 22.60 14.88 -3.64
N ALA A 266 23.47 14.92 -2.62
CA ALA A 266 24.66 14.08 -2.56
C ALA A 266 24.31 12.58 -2.48
N VAL A 267 23.27 12.24 -1.71
CA VAL A 267 22.76 10.87 -1.61
C VAL A 267 22.11 10.44 -2.93
N LEU A 268 21.21 11.24 -3.50
CA LEU A 268 20.49 10.89 -4.72
C LEU A 268 21.36 10.93 -5.98
N ALA A 269 22.58 11.47 -5.91
CA ALA A 269 23.57 11.41 -6.97
C ALA A 269 24.37 10.09 -6.98
N GLN A 270 24.27 9.26 -5.93
CA GLN A 270 24.99 7.99 -5.89
C GLN A 270 24.46 7.01 -6.96
N PRO A 271 25.33 6.24 -7.62
CA PRO A 271 24.93 5.36 -8.73
C PRO A 271 23.87 4.32 -8.38
N LYS A 272 23.82 3.89 -7.10
CA LYS A 272 22.86 2.88 -6.64
C LYS A 272 21.46 3.44 -6.36
N SER A 273 21.30 4.77 -6.31
CA SER A 273 20.03 5.37 -5.88
C SER A 273 18.87 5.09 -6.83
N ALA A 274 19.06 5.32 -8.13
CA ALA A 274 17.99 5.12 -9.11
C ALA A 274 17.49 3.66 -9.13
N GLY A 275 18.42 2.71 -9.14
CA GLY A 275 18.09 1.29 -9.10
C GLY A 275 17.38 0.87 -7.81
N TYR A 276 17.79 1.43 -6.67
CA TYR A 276 17.14 1.17 -5.38
C TYR A 276 15.70 1.68 -5.36
N VAL A 277 15.47 2.94 -5.76
CA VAL A 277 14.12 3.54 -5.76
C VAL A 277 13.20 2.82 -6.75
N ALA A 278 13.69 2.54 -7.96
CA ALA A 278 12.94 1.77 -8.96
C ALA A 278 12.57 0.37 -8.46
N GLY A 279 13.53 -0.35 -7.86
CA GLY A 279 13.31 -1.66 -7.28
C GLY A 279 12.30 -1.64 -6.11
N ARG A 280 12.37 -0.65 -5.23
CA ARG A 280 11.42 -0.50 -4.11
C ARG A 280 10.00 -0.20 -4.56
N LEU A 281 9.83 0.57 -5.63
CA LEU A 281 8.50 0.82 -6.18
C LEU A 281 7.97 -0.39 -6.95
N TRP A 282 8.83 -1.10 -7.70
CA TRP A 282 8.50 -2.39 -8.31
C TRP A 282 7.98 -3.38 -7.29
N GLN A 283 8.68 -3.51 -6.15
CA GLN A 283 8.32 -4.46 -5.10
C GLN A 283 6.96 -4.20 -4.45
N GLN A 284 6.38 -3.03 -4.69
CA GLN A 284 5.08 -2.62 -4.15
C GLN A 284 3.95 -2.64 -5.20
N LEU A 285 4.29 -2.73 -6.49
CA LEU A 285 3.35 -2.66 -7.62
C LEU A 285 3.32 -3.91 -8.48
N ALA A 286 4.42 -4.65 -8.61
CA ALA A 286 4.59 -5.66 -9.65
C ALA A 286 4.94 -7.07 -9.14
N GLY A 287 5.85 -7.21 -8.17
CA GLY A 287 6.24 -8.52 -7.62
C GLY A 287 6.87 -8.43 -6.23
N ASP A 288 6.83 -9.49 -5.42
CA ASP A 288 7.55 -9.51 -4.13
C ASP A 288 9.09 -9.57 -4.35
N ASP A 289 9.52 -10.21 -5.44
CA ASP A 289 10.92 -10.31 -5.84
C ASP A 289 11.42 -9.03 -6.55
N PRO A 290 12.72 -8.71 -6.46
CA PRO A 290 13.33 -7.64 -7.25
C PRO A 290 13.13 -7.87 -8.76
N PRO A 291 13.02 -6.81 -9.58
CA PRO A 291 12.91 -6.95 -11.02
C PRO A 291 14.17 -7.61 -11.60
N SER A 292 14.01 -8.35 -12.70
CA SER A 292 15.18 -8.83 -13.46
C SER A 292 16.08 -7.67 -13.91
N PRO A 293 17.39 -7.88 -14.15
CA PRO A 293 18.27 -6.81 -14.61
C PRO A 293 17.76 -6.08 -15.87
N PRO A 294 17.25 -6.76 -16.92
CA PRO A 294 16.68 -6.06 -18.07
C PRO A 294 15.42 -5.23 -17.75
N ALA A 295 14.58 -5.67 -16.81
CA ALA A 295 13.45 -4.87 -16.35
C ALA A 295 13.96 -3.65 -15.59
N LEU A 296 14.87 -3.83 -14.63
CA LEU A 296 15.45 -2.72 -13.87
C LEU A 296 16.09 -1.65 -14.77
N ASP A 297 16.79 -2.05 -15.83
CA ASP A 297 17.38 -1.11 -16.80
C ASP A 297 16.31 -0.24 -17.48
N ARG A 298 15.18 -0.83 -17.90
CA ARG A 298 14.05 -0.08 -18.47
C ARG A 298 13.42 0.87 -17.46
N LEU A 299 13.26 0.42 -16.20
CA LEU A 299 12.70 1.23 -15.13
C LEU A 299 13.60 2.43 -14.78
N VAL A 300 14.91 2.20 -14.67
CA VAL A 300 15.91 3.25 -14.40
C VAL A 300 15.98 4.22 -15.58
N ALA A 301 15.87 3.74 -16.82
CA ALA A 301 15.81 4.60 -18.00
C ALA A 301 14.55 5.50 -17.98
N ALA A 302 13.40 4.97 -17.60
CA ALA A 302 12.16 5.74 -17.46
C ALA A 302 12.22 6.76 -16.31
N TYR A 303 12.79 6.37 -15.18
CA TYR A 303 13.06 7.26 -14.05
C TYR A 303 13.99 8.41 -14.46
N GLY A 304 15.05 8.09 -15.20
CA GLY A 304 15.92 9.05 -15.85
C GLY A 304 16.66 10.02 -14.90
N PRO A 305 17.41 10.98 -15.44
CA PRO A 305 18.10 11.99 -14.64
C PRO A 305 17.14 12.97 -13.94
N GLY A 306 15.91 13.10 -14.47
CA GLY A 306 14.84 13.88 -13.89
C GLY A 306 14.11 13.20 -12.73
N ARG A 307 14.43 11.92 -12.43
CA ARG A 307 13.83 11.14 -11.35
C ARG A 307 12.30 11.11 -11.41
N ASP A 308 11.77 10.95 -12.61
CA ASP A 308 10.35 11.04 -12.93
C ASP A 308 9.58 9.82 -12.40
N LEU A 309 8.78 10.04 -11.36
CA LEU A 309 7.99 8.99 -10.72
C LEU A 309 6.77 8.57 -11.54
N ARG A 310 6.24 9.45 -12.38
CA ARG A 310 5.15 9.12 -13.31
C ARG A 310 5.65 8.20 -14.40
N ALA A 311 6.76 8.54 -15.03
CA ALA A 311 7.39 7.70 -16.06
C ALA A 311 7.82 6.34 -15.48
N LEU A 312 8.43 6.33 -14.28
CA LEU A 312 8.78 5.09 -13.59
C LEU A 312 7.55 4.22 -13.30
N THR A 313 6.49 4.80 -12.74
CA THR A 313 5.28 4.03 -12.40
C THR A 313 4.60 3.47 -13.65
N ARG A 314 4.54 4.28 -14.72
CA ARG A 314 4.06 3.83 -16.02
C ARG A 314 4.88 2.64 -16.51
N ALA A 315 6.21 2.76 -16.50
CA ALA A 315 7.12 1.72 -16.97
C ALA A 315 6.93 0.40 -16.21
N ILE A 316 6.77 0.45 -14.87
CA ILE A 316 6.49 -0.73 -14.04
C ILE A 316 5.20 -1.42 -14.48
N LEU A 317 4.10 -0.67 -14.56
CA LEU A 317 2.78 -1.24 -14.85
C LEU A 317 2.60 -1.68 -16.30
N THR A 318 3.52 -1.30 -17.18
CA THR A 318 3.59 -1.79 -18.56
C THR A 318 4.74 -2.73 -18.87
N ASP A 319 5.55 -3.10 -17.87
CA ASP A 319 6.70 -3.94 -18.13
C ASP A 319 6.25 -5.35 -18.59
N PRO A 320 6.90 -5.94 -19.60
CA PRO A 320 6.60 -7.32 -20.03
C PRO A 320 6.72 -8.36 -18.92
N GLU A 321 7.63 -8.17 -17.96
CA GLU A 321 7.79 -9.09 -16.83
C GLU A 321 6.59 -9.02 -15.89
N PHE A 322 6.00 -7.84 -15.68
CA PHE A 322 4.77 -7.68 -14.90
C PHE A 322 3.54 -8.20 -15.66
N THR A 323 3.36 -7.74 -16.90
CA THR A 323 2.17 -8.06 -17.71
C THR A 323 2.10 -9.54 -18.09
N GLY A 324 3.25 -10.19 -18.29
CA GLY A 324 3.37 -11.62 -18.60
C GLY A 324 3.40 -12.55 -17.38
N ALA A 325 3.53 -12.03 -16.16
CA ALA A 325 3.60 -12.86 -14.95
C ALA A 325 2.32 -13.68 -14.70
N ARG A 326 2.35 -14.57 -13.70
CA ARG A 326 1.13 -15.04 -13.02
C ARG A 326 0.93 -14.20 -11.76
N ALA A 327 -0.31 -14.08 -11.29
CA ALA A 327 -0.61 -13.35 -10.04
C ALA A 327 0.10 -14.01 -8.85
N SER A 328 1.25 -13.45 -8.44
CA SER A 328 2.13 -14.01 -7.42
C SER A 328 2.27 -13.12 -6.19
N MET A 329 1.99 -11.81 -6.30
CA MET A 329 2.08 -10.90 -5.16
C MET A 329 0.87 -11.07 -4.27
N VAL A 330 1.10 -11.19 -2.96
CA VAL A 330 0.04 -11.28 -1.96
C VAL A 330 -0.56 -9.91 -1.73
N ASN A 331 -1.88 -9.79 -1.84
CA ASN A 331 -2.61 -8.56 -1.53
C ASN A 331 -2.49 -8.25 -0.03
N THR A 332 -2.08 -7.01 0.26
CA THR A 332 -1.94 -6.58 1.65
C THR A 332 -3.34 -6.44 2.28
N PRO A 333 -3.47 -6.54 3.62
CA PRO A 333 -4.77 -6.45 4.30
C PRO A 333 -5.64 -5.26 3.90
N ILE A 334 -5.04 -4.08 3.71
CA ILE A 334 -5.78 -2.88 3.30
C ILE A 334 -6.25 -2.96 1.85
N GLU A 335 -5.43 -3.46 0.92
CA GLU A 335 -5.85 -3.65 -0.48
C GLU A 335 -7.04 -4.61 -0.58
N TRP A 336 -6.93 -5.73 0.12
CA TRP A 336 -7.98 -6.72 0.19
C TRP A 336 -9.28 -6.13 0.75
N LEU A 337 -9.22 -5.51 1.94
CA LEU A 337 -10.43 -5.05 2.62
C LEU A 337 -11.13 -3.91 1.88
N ILE A 338 -10.37 -2.90 1.43
CA ILE A 338 -10.91 -1.80 0.66
C ILE A 338 -11.46 -2.29 -0.68
N GLY A 339 -10.77 -3.23 -1.35
CA GLY A 339 -11.25 -3.79 -2.61
C GLY A 339 -12.55 -4.58 -2.48
N VAL A 340 -12.73 -5.33 -1.39
CA VAL A 340 -14.01 -6.01 -1.11
C VAL A 340 -15.11 -4.98 -0.87
N ILE A 341 -14.88 -3.97 -0.03
CA ILE A 341 -15.87 -2.92 0.27
C ILE A 341 -16.31 -2.21 -1.02
N ARG A 342 -15.36 -1.86 -1.89
CA ARG A 342 -15.62 -1.20 -3.18
C ARG A 342 -16.40 -2.08 -4.13
N SER A 343 -15.96 -3.32 -4.34
CA SER A 343 -16.61 -4.26 -5.27
C SER A 343 -18.05 -4.56 -4.87
N LEU A 344 -18.31 -4.64 -3.56
CA LEU A 344 -19.63 -4.90 -3.00
C LEU A 344 -20.45 -3.62 -2.75
N ARG A 345 -19.92 -2.43 -3.07
CA ARG A 345 -20.57 -1.12 -2.84
C ARG A 345 -21.08 -0.93 -1.42
N VAL A 346 -20.34 -1.44 -0.43
CA VAL A 346 -20.77 -1.38 0.97
C VAL A 346 -20.70 0.07 1.48
N PRO A 347 -21.79 0.64 2.04
CA PRO A 347 -21.77 2.00 2.57
C PRO A 347 -20.86 2.14 3.80
N VAL A 348 -19.96 3.14 3.82
CA VAL A 348 -18.94 3.33 4.88
C VAL A 348 -19.14 4.56 5.77
N ASP A 349 -20.35 5.12 5.77
CA ASP A 349 -20.69 6.27 6.62
C ASP A 349 -21.10 5.86 8.04
N ASP A 350 -21.51 4.60 8.24
CA ASP A 350 -21.90 4.05 9.54
C ASP A 350 -20.68 3.90 10.48
N PRO A 351 -20.69 4.55 11.67
CA PRO A 351 -19.63 4.42 12.66
C PRO A 351 -19.35 2.98 13.12
N LYS A 352 -20.38 2.12 13.20
CA LYS A 352 -20.18 0.71 13.58
C LYS A 352 -19.35 -0.02 12.53
N ARG A 353 -19.63 0.23 11.25
CA ARG A 353 -18.89 -0.35 10.14
C ARG A 353 -17.44 0.13 10.09
N LEU A 354 -17.19 1.43 10.27
CA LEU A 354 -15.82 1.95 10.35
C LEU A 354 -15.02 1.28 11.48
N LYS A 355 -15.65 1.15 12.66
CA LYS A 355 -15.03 0.46 13.79
C LYS A 355 -14.70 -1.00 13.47
N MET A 356 -15.57 -1.69 12.73
CA MET A 356 -15.31 -3.05 12.25
C MET A 356 -14.12 -3.08 11.29
N ILE A 357 -14.08 -2.17 10.30
CA ILE A 357 -12.99 -2.06 9.32
C ILE A 357 -11.66 -1.81 10.02
N ASP A 358 -11.59 -0.83 10.91
CA ASP A 358 -10.39 -0.51 11.69
C ASP A 358 -9.96 -1.67 12.59
N ALA A 359 -10.91 -2.37 13.24
CA ALA A 359 -10.60 -3.56 14.04
C ALA A 359 -10.03 -4.69 13.18
N THR A 360 -10.58 -4.94 11.99
CA THR A 360 -10.06 -5.92 11.03
C THR A 360 -8.64 -5.58 10.61
N LEU A 361 -8.35 -4.32 10.26
CA LEU A 361 -7.00 -3.90 9.85
C LEU A 361 -6.00 -3.97 11.01
N ARG A 362 -6.43 -3.69 12.25
CA ARG A 362 -5.61 -3.92 13.45
C ARG A 362 -5.27 -5.39 13.64
N THR A 363 -6.28 -6.28 13.55
CA THR A 363 -6.07 -7.73 13.67
C THR A 363 -5.15 -8.27 12.59
N LEU A 364 -5.28 -7.77 11.36
CA LEU A 364 -4.44 -8.17 10.24
C LEU A 364 -3.07 -7.47 10.21
N GLY A 365 -2.82 -6.50 11.08
CA GLY A 365 -1.50 -5.86 11.24
C GLY A 365 -1.17 -4.73 10.26
N GLN A 366 -2.14 -4.22 9.50
CA GLN A 366 -1.92 -3.13 8.53
C GLN A 366 -2.96 -2.00 8.69
N ARG A 367 -2.89 -1.29 9.81
CA ARG A 367 -3.73 -0.11 10.07
C ARG A 367 -3.11 1.14 9.42
N PRO A 368 -3.87 1.96 8.65
CA PRO A 368 -3.35 3.18 8.04
C PRO A 368 -2.69 4.11 9.06
N PHE A 369 -1.53 4.68 8.72
CA PHE A 369 -0.67 5.50 9.60
C PHE A 369 0.16 4.77 10.67
N TYR A 370 0.09 3.43 10.75
CA TYR A 370 0.84 2.66 11.75
C TYR A 370 1.72 1.58 11.12
N PRO A 371 2.73 1.94 10.30
CA PRO A 371 3.79 1.00 9.98
C PRO A 371 4.48 0.55 11.27
N PRO A 372 4.85 -0.74 11.40
CA PRO A 372 5.44 -1.30 12.61
C PRO A 372 6.89 -0.88 12.83
N SER A 373 7.59 -0.42 11.78
CA SER A 373 8.98 0.01 11.83
C SER A 373 9.27 1.07 10.76
N VAL A 374 10.49 1.61 10.76
CA VAL A 374 10.99 2.51 9.72
C VAL A 374 11.14 1.83 8.35
N GLY A 375 11.20 0.49 8.31
CA GLY A 375 11.17 -0.28 7.06
C GLY A 375 9.79 -0.43 6.41
N GLY A 376 8.73 0.07 7.07
CA GLY A 376 7.35 -0.06 6.61
C GLY A 376 6.65 -1.32 7.10
N TRP A 377 5.54 -1.66 6.44
CA TRP A 377 4.83 -2.94 6.58
C TRP A 377 5.55 -4.04 5.79
N PRO A 378 5.46 -5.30 6.24
CA PRO A 378 6.04 -6.42 5.49
C PRO A 378 5.21 -6.74 4.22
N SER A 379 5.75 -7.57 3.34
CA SER A 379 5.09 -8.03 2.11
C SER A 379 5.02 -9.56 2.03
N GLY A 380 4.33 -10.07 1.01
CA GLY A 380 4.26 -11.50 0.72
C GLY A 380 3.50 -12.35 1.73
N GLN A 381 4.00 -13.58 1.94
CA GLN A 381 3.29 -14.68 2.61
C GLN A 381 2.97 -14.45 4.09
N VAL A 382 3.60 -13.46 4.74
CA VAL A 382 3.30 -13.08 6.13
C VAL A 382 1.81 -12.75 6.33
N TRP A 383 1.13 -12.30 5.28
CA TRP A 383 -0.29 -11.96 5.29
C TRP A 383 -1.23 -13.15 5.14
N LEU A 384 -0.74 -14.38 4.97
CA LEU A 384 -1.52 -15.59 4.67
C LEU A 384 -1.57 -16.60 5.83
N SER A 385 -1.41 -16.14 7.06
CA SER A 385 -1.55 -16.99 8.25
C SER A 385 -2.99 -17.48 8.49
N THR A 386 -3.15 -18.59 9.21
CA THR A 386 -4.47 -19.13 9.60
C THR A 386 -5.31 -18.11 10.38
N ALA A 387 -4.67 -17.33 11.27
CA ALA A 387 -5.33 -16.26 12.00
C ALA A 387 -5.87 -15.17 11.05
N SER A 388 -5.09 -14.82 10.02
CA SER A 388 -5.51 -13.87 8.98
C SER A 388 -6.68 -14.40 8.16
N ALA A 389 -6.67 -15.69 7.80
CA ALA A 389 -7.77 -16.32 7.07
C ALA A 389 -9.09 -16.26 7.87
N GLY A 390 -9.05 -16.56 9.17
CA GLY A 390 -10.24 -16.44 10.03
C GLY A 390 -10.74 -15.01 10.19
N ALA A 391 -9.84 -14.03 10.31
CA ALA A 391 -10.22 -12.61 10.38
C ALA A 391 -10.84 -12.11 9.06
N ARG A 392 -10.25 -12.49 7.91
CA ARG A 392 -10.79 -12.13 6.60
C ARG A 392 -12.14 -12.77 6.33
N LEU A 393 -12.34 -14.05 6.66
CA LEU A 393 -13.61 -14.74 6.43
C LEU A 393 -14.75 -14.08 7.23
N ARG A 394 -14.52 -13.72 8.50
CA ARG A 394 -15.51 -12.99 9.32
C ARG A 394 -15.85 -11.65 8.70
N ALA A 395 -14.84 -10.83 8.38
CA ALA A 395 -15.07 -9.52 7.77
C ALA A 395 -15.77 -9.64 6.40
N ALA A 396 -15.37 -10.59 5.56
CA ALA A 396 -15.98 -10.82 4.25
C ALA A 396 -17.45 -11.24 4.36
N THR A 397 -17.81 -12.04 5.37
CA THR A 397 -19.20 -12.45 5.62
C THR A 397 -20.06 -11.23 5.99
N GLU A 398 -19.58 -10.40 6.92
CA GLU A 398 -20.27 -9.17 7.33
C GLU A 398 -20.42 -8.18 6.16
N LEU A 399 -19.38 -8.03 5.33
CA LEU A 399 -19.40 -7.17 4.16
C LEU A 399 -20.33 -7.69 3.07
N ALA A 400 -20.37 -9.01 2.84
CA ALA A 400 -21.27 -9.62 1.86
C ALA A 400 -22.75 -9.43 2.25
N HIS A 401 -23.08 -9.49 3.54
CA HIS A 401 -24.44 -9.22 4.02
C HIS A 401 -24.87 -7.75 3.90
N ALA A 402 -23.90 -6.83 3.87
CA ALA A 402 -24.17 -5.40 3.78
C ALA A 402 -24.01 -4.82 2.37
N GLY A 403 -23.48 -5.61 1.44
CA GLY A 403 -23.17 -5.20 0.08
C GLY A 403 -24.31 -5.43 -0.91
N ASP A 404 -24.15 -4.86 -2.09
CA ASP A 404 -25.02 -5.09 -3.24
C ASP A 404 -24.64 -6.43 -3.91
N LEU A 405 -25.43 -7.47 -3.63
CA LEU A 405 -25.28 -8.80 -4.25
C LEU A 405 -26.32 -9.08 -5.33
N SER A 406 -27.09 -8.08 -5.74
CA SER A 406 -28.22 -8.25 -6.68
C SER A 406 -27.79 -8.92 -7.99
N GLY A 407 -26.61 -8.56 -8.52
CA GLY A 407 -26.04 -9.19 -9.71
C GLY A 407 -25.80 -10.69 -9.56
N ILE A 408 -25.47 -11.17 -8.36
CA ILE A 408 -25.24 -12.60 -8.07
C ILE A 408 -26.57 -13.30 -7.78
N GLU A 409 -27.44 -12.67 -7.01
CA GLU A 409 -28.75 -13.21 -6.63
C GLU A 409 -29.63 -13.46 -7.86
N ASN A 410 -29.60 -12.53 -8.82
CA ASN A 410 -30.34 -12.60 -10.08
C ASN A 410 -29.69 -13.52 -11.13
N THR A 411 -28.47 -14.02 -10.88
CA THR A 411 -27.79 -14.96 -11.77
C THR A 411 -28.18 -16.41 -11.44
N PRO A 412 -28.43 -17.28 -12.44
CA PRO A 412 -28.69 -18.71 -12.21
C PRO A 412 -27.58 -19.37 -11.39
N PRO A 413 -27.89 -20.31 -10.46
CA PRO A 413 -26.87 -20.93 -9.61
C PRO A 413 -25.68 -21.55 -10.35
N THR A 414 -25.88 -22.01 -11.59
CA THR A 414 -24.81 -22.56 -12.44
C THR A 414 -23.75 -21.54 -12.82
N ASP A 415 -24.10 -20.26 -12.87
CA ASP A 415 -23.26 -19.19 -13.42
C ASP A 415 -22.75 -18.24 -12.32
N ARG A 416 -23.18 -18.45 -11.06
CA ARG A 416 -22.86 -17.56 -9.93
C ARG A 416 -21.38 -17.50 -9.59
N ILE A 417 -20.60 -18.55 -9.84
CA ILE A 417 -19.14 -18.50 -9.63
C ILE A 417 -18.49 -17.50 -10.58
N ASP A 418 -18.90 -17.50 -11.85
CA ASP A 418 -18.40 -16.55 -12.85
C ASP A 418 -18.92 -15.14 -12.58
N ALA A 419 -20.19 -14.99 -12.18
CA ALA A 419 -20.73 -13.70 -11.78
C ALA A 419 -20.00 -13.10 -10.57
N VAL A 420 -19.63 -13.91 -9.58
CA VAL A 420 -18.81 -13.44 -8.45
C VAL A 420 -17.40 -13.08 -8.92
N GLY A 421 -16.80 -13.87 -9.81
CA GLY A 421 -15.52 -13.54 -10.42
C GLY A 421 -15.56 -12.20 -11.13
N TYR A 422 -16.58 -11.97 -11.96
CA TYR A 422 -16.80 -10.71 -12.64
C TYR A 422 -17.03 -9.55 -11.66
N LEU A 423 -17.80 -9.75 -10.59
CA LEU A 423 -18.01 -8.73 -9.54
C LEU A 423 -16.70 -8.25 -8.90
N ILE A 424 -15.74 -9.15 -8.68
CA ILE A 424 -14.51 -8.88 -7.93
C ILE A 424 -13.24 -8.82 -8.79
N GLY A 425 -13.40 -8.78 -10.13
CA GLY A 425 -12.27 -8.65 -11.04
C GLY A 425 -11.39 -9.91 -11.13
N VAL A 426 -11.96 -11.09 -10.91
CA VAL A 426 -11.33 -12.40 -11.08
C VAL A 426 -11.92 -13.07 -12.32
N GLY A 427 -11.12 -13.16 -13.37
CA GLY A 427 -11.57 -13.63 -14.68
C GLY A 427 -11.42 -15.12 -14.92
N ALA A 428 -10.70 -15.82 -14.05
CA ALA A 428 -10.49 -17.26 -14.16
C ALA A 428 -10.31 -17.87 -12.78
N TRP A 429 -10.84 -19.09 -12.62
CA TRP A 429 -10.77 -19.87 -11.40
C TRP A 429 -10.00 -21.15 -11.66
N SER A 430 -9.17 -21.57 -10.73
CA SER A 430 -8.63 -22.93 -10.75
C SER A 430 -9.75 -23.94 -10.50
N ASP A 431 -9.61 -25.16 -11.05
CA ASP A 431 -10.54 -26.26 -10.79
C ASP A 431 -10.75 -26.54 -9.30
N ARG A 432 -9.69 -26.34 -8.50
CA ARG A 432 -9.74 -26.51 -7.04
C ARG A 432 -10.63 -25.45 -6.41
N THR A 433 -10.46 -24.19 -6.78
CA THR A 433 -11.27 -23.08 -6.29
C THR A 433 -12.72 -23.23 -6.73
N ALA A 434 -12.98 -23.51 -8.00
CA ALA A 434 -14.34 -23.72 -8.53
C ALA A 434 -15.07 -24.84 -7.77
N ARG A 435 -14.44 -25.99 -7.55
CA ARG A 435 -15.01 -27.09 -6.74
C ARG A 435 -15.30 -26.69 -5.29
N ALA A 436 -14.47 -25.85 -4.68
CA ALA A 436 -14.67 -25.38 -3.31
C ALA A 436 -15.81 -24.36 -3.20
N LEU A 437 -16.03 -23.55 -4.25
CA LEU A 437 -17.12 -22.57 -4.32
C LEU A 437 -18.47 -23.19 -4.71
N GLN A 438 -18.48 -24.30 -5.45
CA GLN A 438 -19.69 -24.94 -5.96
C GLN A 438 -20.78 -25.21 -4.90
N PRO A 439 -20.48 -25.71 -3.69
CA PRO A 439 -21.51 -25.93 -2.66
C PRO A 439 -22.17 -24.65 -2.15
N LEU A 440 -21.58 -23.48 -2.42
CA LEU A 440 -22.02 -22.18 -1.92
C LEU A 440 -22.92 -21.42 -2.91
N VAL A 441 -23.11 -21.94 -4.14
CA VAL A 441 -23.88 -21.23 -5.18
C VAL A 441 -25.31 -20.88 -4.77
N GLY A 442 -25.93 -21.66 -3.88
CA GLY A 442 -27.25 -21.37 -3.31
C GLY A 442 -27.27 -20.31 -2.20
N GLN A 443 -26.11 -19.85 -1.74
CA GLN A 443 -25.95 -18.92 -0.62
C GLN A 443 -25.04 -17.75 -1.02
N PRO A 444 -25.54 -16.75 -1.80
CA PRO A 444 -24.72 -15.69 -2.38
C PRO A 444 -23.80 -14.96 -1.40
N PRO A 445 -24.22 -14.59 -0.16
CA PRO A 445 -23.32 -13.97 0.80
C PRO A 445 -22.12 -14.86 1.17
N ARG A 446 -22.34 -16.17 1.34
CA ARG A 446 -21.26 -17.12 1.65
C ARG A 446 -20.37 -17.40 0.45
N LEU A 447 -20.95 -17.46 -0.75
CA LEU A 447 -20.20 -17.60 -2.00
C LEU A 447 -19.22 -16.44 -2.17
N VAL A 448 -19.69 -15.20 -2.04
CA VAL A 448 -18.86 -14.00 -2.12
C VAL A 448 -17.80 -13.98 -1.03
N ALA A 449 -18.20 -14.25 0.23
CA ALA A 449 -17.25 -14.27 1.35
C ALA A 449 -16.13 -15.30 1.17
N ALA A 450 -16.43 -16.47 0.58
CA ALA A 450 -15.42 -17.46 0.23
C ALA A 450 -14.57 -17.02 -0.97
N ALA A 451 -15.19 -16.47 -2.02
CA ALA A 451 -14.52 -16.07 -3.25
C ALA A 451 -13.44 -15.00 -3.03
N VAL A 452 -13.70 -14.00 -2.18
CA VAL A 452 -12.70 -12.97 -1.84
C VAL A 452 -11.59 -13.47 -0.90
N ASN A 453 -11.61 -14.75 -0.53
CA ASN A 453 -10.57 -15.41 0.28
C ASN A 453 -9.87 -16.55 -0.48
N THR A 454 -10.10 -16.63 -1.80
CA THR A 454 -9.43 -17.58 -2.68
C THR A 454 -8.02 -17.09 -3.06
N PRO A 455 -7.12 -18.00 -3.48
CA PRO A 455 -5.83 -17.59 -4.03
C PRO A 455 -5.96 -16.55 -5.16
N GLU A 456 -6.94 -16.72 -6.06
CA GLU A 456 -7.13 -15.87 -7.23
C GLU A 456 -7.51 -14.41 -6.88
N TYR A 457 -8.11 -14.17 -5.72
CA TYR A 457 -8.38 -12.82 -5.21
C TYR A 457 -7.35 -12.34 -4.19
N LEU A 458 -6.72 -13.25 -3.43
CA LEU A 458 -5.68 -12.90 -2.45
C LEU A 458 -4.33 -12.62 -3.09
N THR A 459 -4.14 -13.00 -4.36
CA THR A 459 -2.98 -12.59 -5.15
C THR A 459 -3.39 -11.77 -6.36
N SER A 460 -2.56 -10.78 -6.70
CA SER A 460 -2.67 -10.05 -7.95
C SER A 460 -1.33 -9.80 -8.61
#